data_AF-A0AAV7VXM8-F1
#
_entry.id   AF-A0AAV7VXM8-F1
#
_cell.length_a   1.000
_cell.length_b   1.000
_cell.length_c   1.000
_cell.angle_alpha   90.00
_cell.angle_beta   90.00
_cell.angle_gamma   90.00
#
_symmetry.space_group_name_H-M   'P 1'
#
loop_
_entity.id
_entity.type
_entity.pdbx_description
1 polymer ?
#
loop_
_entity_poly.entity_id
_entity_poly.type
_entity_poly.pdbx_seq_one_letter_code
_entity_poly.pdbx_strand_id
1 'polypeptide(L)'
;MKGVLVLLLVISVGHADPRGRAYEKEKVCGEFNTMGKEAFSSLAIILNSRKYSNATFEEISNIVREIVSLAETCCAKGAAPECYDKRASALSAKSCDPASPFPKHPGTAACCTHKGLEQKLCLAALQQPPKEFPTYVEPPNEEVCSAFKKDPREFSAKFLYEYSSNYAQTPLLVMINSTESFLKMAATCCSSKKPLGCFAKQKLQRKPLQILTVMSNRMCSRYSSLGDEKIRFSALVTFAQKVPSAEFKDIQSIVEECVPMLAKCCASMTDNCMETEISTHVKSVCSKLSSKSEKVAECCKRSPIEALLCLHSMPTAASIKLPQPQRPTNEELCGANKNLEMDKYAFEMARRNTKLPEAFVDKLHETSLSVIQGCCSAQNSNACLTRKRPQLRNQMVKFIAEANELCGDYNKFTFTEFKKRLNNILSKKVPKPAPNVLGELVEERANLASTCCSVNAPPVYCKEKIKTGIEHM
;
A
#
# COMPACT_ATOMS: atom_id res chain seq x y z
N MET A 1 -0.56 -12.28 -30.85
CA MET A 1 0.69 -12.99 -30.47
C MET A 1 0.33 -13.95 -29.37
N LYS A 2 0.64 -15.23 -29.58
CA LYS A 2 0.25 -16.36 -28.72
C LYS A 2 0.68 -16.07 -27.28
N GLY A 3 -0.20 -16.33 -26.32
CA GLY A 3 0.03 -16.10 -24.89
C GLY A 3 1.35 -16.72 -24.47
N VAL A 4 2.33 -15.87 -24.20
CA VAL A 4 3.59 -16.28 -23.59
C VAL A 4 3.25 -16.54 -22.13
N LEU A 5 3.22 -17.82 -21.77
CA LEU A 5 3.14 -18.25 -20.38
C LEU A 5 4.44 -17.78 -19.73
N VAL A 6 4.42 -16.60 -19.12
CA VAL A 6 5.56 -16.07 -18.38
C VAL A 6 5.66 -16.89 -17.09
N LEU A 7 6.43 -17.99 -17.12
CA LEU A 7 7.04 -18.47 -15.88
C LEU A 7 7.94 -17.34 -15.39
N LEU A 8 7.75 -16.95 -14.13
CA LEU A 8 8.36 -15.76 -13.56
C LEU A 8 9.38 -16.15 -12.51
N LEU A 9 10.62 -15.70 -12.70
CA LEU A 9 11.66 -15.45 -11.71
C LEU A 9 11.05 -15.10 -10.36
N VAL A 10 11.13 -16.06 -9.46
CA VAL A 10 11.15 -15.79 -8.04
C VAL A 10 12.51 -16.33 -7.63
N ILE A 11 13.50 -15.45 -7.42
CA ILE A 11 14.52 -15.77 -6.44
C ILE A 11 13.75 -15.82 -5.12
N SER A 12 13.26 -17.01 -4.78
CA SER A 12 12.46 -17.39 -3.60
C SER A 12 12.09 -16.21 -2.67
N VAL A 13 10.93 -15.61 -2.91
CA VAL A 13 10.19 -14.88 -1.88
C VAL A 13 9.51 -15.95 -1.03
N GLY A 14 10.14 -16.29 0.09
CA GLY A 14 9.44 -16.65 1.32
C GLY A 14 8.58 -17.93 1.38
N HIS A 15 8.51 -18.77 0.36
CA HIS A 15 7.97 -20.13 0.53
C HIS A 15 9.11 -21.12 0.44
N ALA A 16 9.39 -21.80 1.55
CA ALA A 16 10.19 -23.00 1.60
C ALA A 16 9.47 -24.11 0.81
N ASP A 17 9.55 -24.02 -0.52
CA ASP A 17 9.25 -25.15 -1.37
C ASP A 17 10.50 -26.04 -1.35
N PRO A 18 10.43 -27.32 -0.96
CA PRO A 18 11.58 -28.23 -0.93
C PRO A 18 12.06 -28.62 -2.33
N ARG A 19 11.81 -27.79 -3.35
CA ARG A 19 12.26 -28.02 -4.72
C ARG A 19 13.75 -27.73 -4.78
N GLY A 20 14.53 -28.78 -5.01
CA GLY A 20 15.99 -28.79 -4.88
C GLY A 20 16.72 -27.80 -5.78
N ARG A 21 18.04 -27.68 -5.59
CA ARG A 21 18.94 -26.70 -6.23
C ARG A 21 18.83 -26.63 -7.76
N ALA A 22 18.49 -27.73 -8.43
CA ALA A 22 18.29 -27.78 -9.89
C ALA A 22 17.10 -26.93 -10.37
N TYR A 23 16.07 -26.77 -9.52
CA TYR A 23 14.81 -26.12 -9.88
C TYR A 23 14.99 -24.64 -10.26
N GLU A 24 15.73 -23.87 -9.45
CA GLU A 24 15.92 -22.43 -9.71
C GLU A 24 16.76 -22.17 -10.96
N LYS A 25 17.83 -22.95 -11.16
CA LYS A 25 18.65 -22.86 -12.38
C LYS A 25 17.81 -23.18 -13.62
N GLU A 26 17.08 -24.30 -13.60
CA GLU A 26 16.24 -24.72 -14.72
C GLU A 26 15.17 -23.70 -15.04
N LYS A 27 14.55 -23.10 -14.02
CA LYS A 27 13.54 -22.06 -14.18
C LYS A 27 14.13 -20.80 -14.84
N VAL A 28 15.21 -20.25 -14.28
CA VAL A 28 15.86 -19.04 -14.84
C VAL A 28 16.36 -19.27 -16.25
N CYS A 29 16.98 -20.43 -16.52
CA CYS A 29 17.44 -20.76 -17.86
C CYS A 29 16.29 -21.01 -18.85
N GLY A 30 15.22 -21.67 -18.42
CA GLY A 30 14.02 -21.86 -19.23
C GLY A 30 13.38 -20.54 -19.63
N GLU A 31 13.26 -19.61 -18.69
CA GLU A 31 12.76 -18.25 -18.90
C GLU A 31 13.68 -17.47 -19.85
N PHE A 32 14.97 -17.37 -19.54
CA PHE A 32 15.97 -16.65 -20.35
C PHE A 32 15.99 -17.15 -21.80
N ASN A 33 16.00 -18.48 -22.00
CA ASN A 33 16.04 -19.08 -23.33
C ASN A 33 14.73 -18.88 -24.10
N THR A 34 13.59 -18.82 -23.40
CA THR A 34 12.26 -18.68 -24.02
C THR A 34 11.97 -17.23 -24.42
N MET A 35 12.29 -16.26 -23.56
CA MET A 35 11.99 -14.85 -23.82
C MET A 35 13.12 -14.08 -24.51
N GLY A 36 14.36 -14.58 -24.40
CA GLY A 36 15.54 -13.92 -24.90
C GLY A 36 16.06 -12.80 -23.99
N LYS A 37 17.28 -12.34 -24.25
CA LYS A 37 18.04 -11.43 -23.38
C LYS A 37 17.32 -10.11 -23.07
N GLU A 38 16.73 -9.47 -24.07
CA GLU A 38 16.11 -8.13 -23.91
C GLU A 38 14.84 -8.18 -23.07
N ALA A 39 13.96 -9.15 -23.31
CA ALA A 39 12.75 -9.35 -22.51
C ALA A 39 13.10 -9.79 -21.08
N PHE A 40 14.11 -10.64 -20.92
CA PHE A 40 14.62 -11.05 -19.61
C PHE A 40 15.22 -9.88 -18.82
N SER A 41 15.97 -9.00 -19.49
CA SER A 41 16.49 -7.77 -18.89
C SER A 41 15.36 -6.86 -18.42
N SER A 42 14.32 -6.67 -19.26
CA SER A 42 13.14 -5.87 -18.91
C SER A 42 12.40 -6.44 -17.69
N LEU A 43 12.21 -7.75 -17.65
CA LEU A 43 11.61 -8.44 -16.50
C LEU A 43 12.47 -8.30 -15.24
N ALA A 44 13.79 -8.43 -15.37
CA ALA A 44 14.72 -8.25 -14.27
C ALA A 44 14.68 -6.82 -13.71
N ILE A 45 14.52 -5.78 -14.56
CA ILE A 45 14.32 -4.40 -14.11
C ILE A 45 13.04 -4.29 -13.29
N ILE A 46 11.91 -4.81 -13.78
CA ILE A 46 10.61 -4.76 -13.06
C ILE A 46 10.75 -5.44 -11.70
N LEU A 47 11.28 -6.67 -11.67
CA LEU A 47 11.41 -7.46 -10.44
C LEU A 47 12.31 -6.78 -9.40
N ASN A 48 13.49 -6.32 -9.81
CA ASN A 48 14.43 -5.70 -8.87
C ASN A 48 13.95 -4.32 -8.42
N SER A 49 13.27 -3.55 -9.29
CA SER A 49 12.66 -2.27 -8.91
C SER A 49 11.53 -2.44 -7.90
N ARG A 50 10.72 -3.50 -8.03
CA ARG A 50 9.69 -3.84 -7.02
C ARG A 50 10.32 -4.27 -5.71
N LYS A 51 11.35 -5.15 -5.77
CA LYS A 51 12.05 -5.66 -4.59
C LYS A 51 12.75 -4.54 -3.83
N TYR A 52 13.46 -3.66 -4.53
CA TYR A 52 14.21 -2.54 -3.98
C TYR A 52 13.56 -1.21 -4.36
N SER A 53 12.30 -1.01 -3.95
CA SER A 53 11.46 0.16 -4.31
C SER A 53 12.01 1.55 -3.94
N ASN A 54 13.04 1.60 -3.10
CA ASN A 54 13.74 2.82 -2.67
C ASN A 54 15.13 2.99 -3.30
N ALA A 55 15.57 2.04 -4.12
CA ALA A 55 16.87 2.12 -4.79
C ALA A 55 16.87 3.11 -5.96
N THR A 56 18.06 3.58 -6.31
CA THR A 56 18.31 4.40 -7.49
C THR A 56 18.30 3.56 -8.78
N PHE A 57 18.09 4.22 -9.91
CA PHE A 57 18.15 3.56 -11.22
C PHE A 57 19.51 2.90 -11.48
N GLU A 58 20.59 3.53 -11.00
CA GLU A 58 21.95 3.04 -11.17
C GLU A 58 22.19 1.74 -10.39
N GLU A 59 21.78 1.70 -9.12
CA GLU A 59 21.86 0.48 -8.29
C GLU A 59 21.07 -0.68 -8.91
N ILE A 60 19.84 -0.42 -9.36
CA ILE A 60 19.01 -1.42 -10.07
C ILE A 60 19.70 -1.89 -11.35
N SER A 61 20.24 -0.96 -12.14
CA SER A 61 20.94 -1.30 -13.39
C SER A 61 22.17 -2.17 -13.14
N ASN A 62 22.91 -1.90 -12.05
CA ASN A 62 24.09 -2.67 -11.68
C ASN A 62 23.75 -4.12 -11.31
N ILE A 63 22.72 -4.35 -10.50
CA ILE A 63 22.32 -5.72 -10.15
C ILE A 63 21.69 -6.45 -11.34
N VAL A 64 20.88 -5.77 -12.17
CA VAL A 64 20.28 -6.36 -13.37
C VAL A 64 21.35 -6.82 -14.36
N ARG A 65 22.39 -6.01 -14.59
CA ARG A 65 23.50 -6.36 -15.50
C ARG A 65 24.17 -7.67 -15.09
N GLU A 66 24.37 -7.87 -13.79
CA GLU A 66 24.99 -9.07 -13.23
C GLU A 66 24.06 -10.28 -13.31
N ILE A 67 22.75 -10.10 -13.06
CA ILE A 67 21.73 -11.16 -13.22
C ILE A 67 21.65 -11.62 -14.69
N VAL A 68 21.61 -10.68 -15.63
CA VAL A 68 21.57 -10.98 -17.07
C VAL A 68 22.87 -11.67 -17.52
N SER A 69 24.03 -11.20 -17.07
CA SER A 69 25.33 -11.82 -17.37
C SER A 69 25.45 -13.24 -16.82
N LEU A 70 24.93 -13.47 -15.61
CA LEU A 70 24.84 -14.78 -15.00
C LEU A 70 23.98 -15.73 -15.85
N ALA A 71 22.78 -15.30 -16.24
CA ALA A 71 21.89 -16.11 -17.07
C ALA A 71 22.52 -16.41 -18.44
N GLU A 72 23.05 -15.39 -19.12
CA GLU A 72 23.71 -15.53 -20.42
C GLU A 72 24.87 -16.54 -20.38
N THR A 73 25.67 -16.52 -19.31
CA THR A 73 26.83 -17.41 -19.20
C THR A 73 26.43 -18.82 -18.74
N CYS A 74 25.61 -18.93 -17.69
CA CYS A 74 25.35 -20.21 -17.03
C CYS A 74 24.21 -21.01 -17.64
N CYS A 75 23.40 -20.41 -18.51
CA CYS A 75 22.35 -21.08 -19.27
C CYS A 75 22.76 -21.46 -20.69
N ALA A 76 23.99 -21.12 -21.10
CA ALA A 76 24.56 -21.53 -22.38
C ALA A 76 24.73 -23.06 -22.46
N LYS A 77 24.58 -23.62 -23.66
CA LYS A 77 24.80 -25.04 -23.91
C LYS A 77 26.26 -25.39 -23.59
N GLY A 78 26.47 -26.37 -22.71
CA GLY A 78 27.80 -26.79 -22.27
C GLY A 78 28.37 -25.99 -21.08
N ALA A 79 27.59 -25.09 -20.47
CA ALA A 79 28.00 -24.44 -19.23
C ALA A 79 28.21 -25.46 -18.10
N ALA A 80 29.19 -25.20 -17.23
CA ALA A 80 29.51 -26.08 -16.10
C ALA A 80 28.27 -26.29 -15.20
N PRO A 81 28.04 -27.52 -14.69
CA PRO A 81 26.87 -27.84 -13.86
C PRO A 81 26.67 -26.85 -12.71
N GLU A 82 27.76 -26.47 -12.05
CA GLU A 82 27.81 -25.61 -10.86
C GLU A 82 27.97 -24.10 -11.15
N CYS A 83 27.95 -23.69 -12.43
CA CYS A 83 28.12 -22.29 -12.84
C CYS A 83 27.12 -21.36 -12.12
N TYR A 84 25.84 -21.73 -12.16
CA TYR A 84 24.75 -20.93 -11.59
C TYR A 84 24.93 -20.75 -10.09
N ASP A 85 25.14 -21.84 -9.35
CA ASP A 85 25.29 -21.81 -7.89
C ASP A 85 26.51 -20.99 -7.44
N LYS A 86 27.65 -21.15 -8.13
CA LYS A 86 28.86 -20.37 -7.85
C LYS A 86 28.62 -18.88 -8.07
N ARG A 87 28.05 -18.49 -9.21
CA ARG A 87 27.80 -17.08 -9.53
C ARG A 87 26.70 -16.45 -8.68
N ALA A 88 25.62 -17.17 -8.40
CA ALA A 88 24.54 -16.70 -7.53
C ALA A 88 25.04 -16.49 -6.08
N SER A 89 25.91 -17.37 -5.59
CA SER A 89 26.56 -17.22 -4.29
C SER A 89 27.52 -16.03 -4.28
N ALA A 90 28.30 -15.84 -5.34
CA ALA A 90 29.17 -14.67 -5.49
C ALA A 90 28.38 -13.35 -5.55
N LEU A 91 27.24 -13.33 -6.24
CA LEU A 91 26.34 -12.18 -6.29
C LEU A 91 25.79 -11.86 -4.90
N SER A 92 25.38 -12.88 -4.15
CA SER A 92 24.91 -12.71 -2.76
C SER A 92 26.00 -12.19 -1.83
N ALA A 93 27.24 -12.70 -1.96
CA ALA A 93 28.39 -12.21 -1.20
C ALA A 93 28.71 -10.75 -1.55
N LYS A 94 28.64 -10.39 -2.84
CA LYS A 94 28.80 -9.01 -3.31
C LYS A 94 27.71 -8.09 -2.76
N SER A 95 26.48 -8.55 -2.55
CA SER A 95 25.44 -7.75 -1.87
C SER A 95 25.76 -7.42 -0.41
N CYS A 96 26.60 -8.23 0.24
CA CYS A 96 27.05 -8.01 1.62
C CYS A 96 28.25 -7.07 1.75
N ASP A 97 28.92 -6.75 0.65
CA ASP A 97 30.01 -5.79 0.65
C ASP A 97 29.45 -4.37 0.92
N PRO A 98 29.95 -3.64 1.94
CA PRO A 98 29.60 -2.23 2.17
C PRO A 98 29.78 -1.34 0.94
N ALA A 99 30.83 -1.58 0.15
CA ALA A 99 31.18 -0.82 -1.07
C ALA A 99 30.44 -1.31 -2.33
N SER A 100 29.55 -2.30 -2.19
CA SER A 100 28.78 -2.84 -3.31
C SER A 100 27.90 -1.77 -3.96
N PRO A 101 27.87 -1.69 -5.30
CA PRO A 101 26.99 -0.77 -6.03
C PRO A 101 25.55 -1.31 -6.16
N PHE A 102 25.20 -2.35 -5.40
CA PHE A 102 23.89 -2.98 -5.42
C PHE A 102 22.94 -2.36 -4.40
N PRO A 103 21.62 -2.39 -4.70
CA PRO A 103 20.63 -1.90 -3.76
C PRO A 103 20.58 -2.79 -2.52
N LYS A 104 20.30 -2.18 -1.36
CA LYS A 104 20.23 -2.87 -0.06
C LYS A 104 18.85 -2.71 0.58
N HIS A 105 18.47 -3.70 1.37
CA HIS A 105 17.30 -3.62 2.24
C HIS A 105 17.72 -3.13 3.64
N PRO A 106 16.81 -2.48 4.38
CA PRO A 106 16.94 -2.40 5.84
C PRO A 106 17.17 -3.81 6.41
N GLY A 107 18.19 -3.98 7.25
CA GLY A 107 18.55 -5.28 7.83
C GLY A 107 19.55 -6.12 7.02
N THR A 108 19.99 -5.68 5.82
CA THR A 108 21.02 -6.40 5.04
C THR A 108 22.30 -6.63 5.86
N ALA A 109 22.77 -5.64 6.61
CA ALA A 109 23.97 -5.79 7.44
C ALA A 109 23.85 -6.91 8.48
N ALA A 110 22.67 -7.04 9.12
CA ALA A 110 22.40 -8.13 10.06
C ALA A 110 22.36 -9.49 9.34
N CYS A 111 21.73 -9.58 8.18
CA CYS A 111 21.75 -10.82 7.40
C CYS A 111 23.17 -11.23 6.98
N CYS A 112 24.04 -10.26 6.71
CA CYS A 112 25.40 -10.50 6.27
C CYS A 112 26.35 -10.98 7.37
N THR A 113 25.94 -10.99 8.65
CA THR A 113 26.70 -11.64 9.73
C THR A 113 26.57 -13.16 9.69
N HIS A 114 25.50 -13.68 9.06
CA HIS A 114 25.30 -15.11 8.85
C HIS A 114 26.15 -15.62 7.68
N LYS A 115 26.26 -16.94 7.55
CA LYS A 115 27.00 -17.60 6.46
C LYS A 115 26.15 -18.65 5.75
N GLY A 116 26.53 -19.01 4.52
CA GLY A 116 25.94 -20.13 3.79
C GLY A 116 24.44 -19.99 3.55
N LEU A 117 23.66 -21.01 3.92
CA LEU A 117 22.21 -21.06 3.67
C LEU A 117 21.45 -20.03 4.51
N GLU A 118 21.83 -19.84 5.77
CA GLU A 118 21.16 -18.90 6.68
C GLU A 118 21.24 -17.46 6.16
N GLN A 119 22.43 -17.05 5.68
CA GLN A 119 22.62 -15.76 5.02
C GLN A 119 21.69 -15.60 3.81
N LYS A 120 21.61 -16.62 2.94
CA LYS A 120 20.77 -16.59 1.73
C LYS A 120 19.29 -16.46 2.09
N LEU A 121 18.81 -17.23 3.06
CA LEU A 121 17.42 -17.19 3.51
C LEU A 121 17.09 -15.85 4.18
N CYS A 122 17.99 -15.32 5.01
CA CYS A 122 17.82 -14.01 5.62
C CYS A 122 17.70 -12.91 4.56
N LEU A 123 18.65 -12.83 3.62
CA LEU A 123 18.62 -11.84 2.53
C LEU A 123 17.39 -11.98 1.63
N ALA A 124 16.90 -13.20 1.41
CA ALA A 124 15.70 -13.46 0.63
C ALA A 124 14.41 -13.02 1.33
N ALA A 125 14.38 -13.07 2.67
CA ALA A 125 13.24 -12.68 3.49
C ALA A 125 13.11 -11.15 3.65
N LEU A 126 14.18 -10.38 3.41
CA LEU A 126 14.13 -8.92 3.50
C LEU A 126 13.19 -8.32 2.46
N GLN A 127 12.41 -7.33 2.88
CA GLN A 127 11.47 -6.58 2.04
C GLN A 127 11.65 -5.08 2.26
N GLN A 128 11.40 -4.28 1.22
CA GLN A 128 11.24 -2.83 1.41
C GLN A 128 9.82 -2.56 1.94
N PRO A 129 9.66 -1.61 2.89
CA PRO A 129 8.33 -1.17 3.27
C PRO A 129 7.59 -0.61 2.04
N PRO A 130 6.26 -0.79 1.95
CA PRO A 130 5.47 -0.18 0.89
C PRO A 130 5.65 1.33 0.80
N LYS A 131 5.72 1.86 -0.42
CA LYS A 131 5.83 3.30 -0.67
C LYS A 131 4.45 3.95 -0.58
N GLU A 132 4.18 4.65 0.53
CA GLU A 132 2.90 5.34 0.75
C GLU A 132 2.74 6.61 -0.09
N PHE A 133 3.86 7.17 -0.59
CA PHE A 133 3.91 8.36 -1.44
C PHE A 133 4.59 8.05 -2.78
N PRO A 134 3.87 7.47 -3.75
CA PRO A 134 4.38 7.34 -5.10
C PRO A 134 4.67 8.72 -5.71
N THR A 135 5.82 8.87 -6.34
CA THR A 135 6.31 10.09 -6.99
C THR A 135 6.27 10.03 -8.51
N TYR A 136 5.89 8.89 -9.09
CA TYR A 136 5.76 8.75 -10.55
C TYR A 136 4.66 9.67 -11.09
N VAL A 137 5.05 10.55 -12.01
CA VAL A 137 4.15 11.37 -12.80
C VAL A 137 4.43 11.05 -14.26
N GLU A 138 3.39 10.68 -15.01
CA GLU A 138 3.54 10.42 -16.44
C GLU A 138 3.92 11.73 -17.16
N PRO A 139 5.05 11.76 -17.90
CA PRO A 139 5.46 12.97 -18.61
C PRO A 139 4.48 13.37 -19.72
N PRO A 140 4.49 14.63 -20.16
CA PRO A 140 3.79 15.07 -21.36
C PRO A 140 4.13 14.20 -22.58
N ASN A 141 3.18 14.07 -23.52
CA ASN A 141 3.33 13.19 -24.67
C ASN A 141 4.55 13.56 -25.54
N GLU A 142 4.87 14.85 -25.62
CA GLU A 142 5.99 15.42 -26.35
C GLU A 142 7.33 14.97 -25.74
N GLU A 143 7.43 15.02 -24.41
CA GLU A 143 8.61 14.56 -23.66
C GLU A 143 8.78 13.04 -23.78
N VAL A 144 7.69 12.29 -23.67
CA VAL A 144 7.68 10.84 -23.92
C VAL A 144 8.26 10.54 -25.30
N CYS A 145 7.81 11.22 -26.35
CA CYS A 145 8.29 10.97 -27.69
C CYS A 145 9.71 11.46 -27.96
N SER A 146 10.11 12.58 -27.34
CA SER A 146 11.47 13.08 -27.43
C SER A 146 12.46 12.08 -26.82
N ALA A 147 12.17 11.60 -25.61
CA ALA A 147 12.99 10.62 -24.92
C ALA A 147 12.99 9.26 -25.65
N PHE A 148 11.82 8.78 -26.08
CA PHE A 148 11.71 7.51 -26.81
C PHE A 148 12.47 7.54 -28.14
N LYS A 149 12.44 8.65 -28.89
CA LYS A 149 13.18 8.77 -30.17
C LYS A 149 14.68 8.88 -29.96
N LYS A 150 15.12 9.48 -28.85
CA LYS A 150 16.55 9.63 -28.51
C LYS A 150 17.19 8.28 -28.21
N ASP A 151 16.59 7.52 -27.31
CA ASP A 151 17.03 6.15 -26.99
C ASP A 151 15.83 5.33 -26.48
N PRO A 152 15.21 4.48 -27.33
CA PRO A 152 14.09 3.65 -26.92
C PRO A 152 14.43 2.67 -25.79
N ARG A 153 15.69 2.21 -25.71
CA ARG A 153 16.12 1.23 -24.70
C ARG A 153 16.31 1.90 -23.35
N GLU A 154 17.04 3.01 -23.33
CA GLU A 154 17.23 3.79 -22.10
C GLU A 154 15.88 4.32 -21.57
N PHE A 155 15.03 4.85 -22.45
CA PHE A 155 13.68 5.28 -22.09
C PHE A 155 12.88 4.14 -21.46
N SER A 156 12.87 2.96 -22.10
CA SER A 156 12.11 1.81 -21.59
C SER A 156 12.64 1.36 -20.23
N ALA A 157 13.97 1.24 -20.08
CA ALA A 157 14.59 0.84 -18.82
C ALA A 157 14.26 1.81 -17.67
N LYS A 158 14.34 3.13 -17.91
CA LYS A 158 14.00 4.15 -16.92
C LYS A 158 12.52 4.13 -16.55
N PHE A 159 11.62 4.04 -17.53
CA PHE A 159 10.20 3.92 -17.29
C PHE A 159 9.87 2.67 -16.46
N LEU A 160 10.41 1.50 -16.84
CA LEU A 160 10.21 0.25 -16.11
C LEU A 160 10.68 0.37 -14.66
N TYR A 161 11.85 1.00 -14.43
CA TYR A 161 12.37 1.26 -13.10
C TYR A 161 11.46 2.19 -12.28
N GLU A 162 11.16 3.38 -12.79
CA GLU A 162 10.40 4.40 -12.06
C GLU A 162 8.99 3.91 -11.75
N TYR A 163 8.31 3.34 -12.73
CA TYR A 163 6.94 2.86 -12.58
C TYR A 163 6.87 1.69 -11.60
N SER A 164 7.76 0.70 -11.75
CA SER A 164 7.78 -0.49 -10.90
C SER A 164 8.21 -0.21 -9.46
N SER A 165 9.12 0.75 -9.25
CA SER A 165 9.53 1.18 -7.90
C SER A 165 8.42 1.93 -7.17
N ASN A 166 7.61 2.71 -7.89
CA ASN A 166 6.51 3.48 -7.32
C ASN A 166 5.26 2.63 -7.03
N TYR A 167 5.02 1.60 -7.83
CA TYR A 167 3.88 0.70 -7.68
C TYR A 167 4.32 -0.72 -7.27
N ALA A 168 5.33 -0.82 -6.40
CA ALA A 168 6.01 -2.07 -6.06
C ALA A 168 5.09 -3.20 -5.58
N GLN A 169 3.99 -2.85 -4.91
CA GLN A 169 3.02 -3.79 -4.33
C GLN A 169 1.93 -4.22 -5.32
N THR A 170 1.92 -3.70 -6.55
CA THR A 170 1.07 -4.26 -7.61
C THR A 170 1.45 -5.72 -7.87
N PRO A 171 0.47 -6.64 -8.02
CA PRO A 171 0.73 -7.99 -8.50
C PRO A 171 1.56 -7.99 -9.80
N LEU A 172 2.54 -8.88 -9.89
CA LEU A 172 3.58 -8.82 -10.92
C LEU A 172 3.03 -8.82 -12.35
N LEU A 173 2.05 -9.67 -12.63
CA LEU A 173 1.46 -9.73 -13.98
C LEU A 173 0.65 -8.48 -14.33
N VAL A 174 -0.01 -7.85 -13.36
CA VAL A 174 -0.68 -6.55 -13.58
C VAL A 174 0.37 -5.47 -13.89
N MET A 175 1.51 -5.48 -13.20
CA MET A 175 2.63 -4.57 -13.46
C MET A 175 3.21 -4.76 -14.87
N ILE A 176 3.48 -6.01 -15.27
CA ILE A 176 3.98 -6.35 -16.61
C ILE A 176 3.00 -5.88 -17.68
N ASN A 177 1.72 -6.24 -17.54
CA ASN A 177 0.69 -5.82 -18.49
C ASN A 177 0.58 -4.30 -18.60
N SER A 178 0.64 -3.59 -17.47
CA SER A 178 0.55 -2.13 -17.45
C SER A 178 1.73 -1.46 -18.14
N THR A 179 2.94 -1.92 -17.84
CA THR A 179 4.18 -1.37 -18.40
C THR A 179 4.33 -1.67 -19.89
N GLU A 180 4.08 -2.91 -20.33
CA GLU A 180 4.09 -3.28 -21.75
C GLU A 180 3.07 -2.46 -22.54
N SER A 181 1.87 -2.31 -21.99
CA SER A 181 0.81 -1.52 -22.59
C SER A 181 1.26 -0.04 -22.77
N PHE A 182 2.08 0.50 -21.86
CA PHE A 182 2.65 1.85 -21.97
C PHE A 182 3.71 1.96 -23.05
N LEU A 183 4.68 1.05 -23.03
CA LEU A 183 5.75 1.06 -24.01
C LEU A 183 5.19 0.86 -25.43
N LYS A 184 4.18 0.01 -25.59
CA LYS A 184 3.47 -0.17 -26.87
C LYS A 184 2.74 1.10 -27.31
N MET A 185 2.08 1.80 -26.39
CA MET A 185 1.44 3.09 -26.67
C MET A 185 2.49 4.12 -27.13
N ALA A 186 3.60 4.26 -26.41
CA ALA A 186 4.68 5.17 -26.76
C ALA A 186 5.24 4.86 -28.16
N ALA A 187 5.62 3.61 -28.42
CA ALA A 187 6.14 3.19 -29.71
C ALA A 187 5.17 3.46 -30.87
N THR A 188 3.88 3.17 -30.67
CA THR A 188 2.84 3.36 -31.69
C THR A 188 2.56 4.85 -31.94
N CYS A 189 2.36 5.64 -30.88
CA CYS A 189 1.91 7.01 -31.01
C CYS A 189 3.02 8.00 -31.35
N CYS A 190 4.26 7.76 -30.90
CA CYS A 190 5.40 8.60 -31.25
C CYS A 190 5.83 8.45 -32.72
N SER A 191 5.41 7.37 -33.36
CA SER A 191 5.61 7.10 -34.79
C SER A 191 4.39 7.49 -35.64
N SER A 192 3.30 7.96 -35.02
CA SER A 192 2.06 8.32 -35.71
C SER A 192 2.16 9.69 -36.38
N LYS A 193 1.51 9.85 -37.54
CA LYS A 193 1.31 11.16 -38.18
C LYS A 193 0.40 12.08 -37.36
N LYS A 194 -0.40 11.54 -36.43
CA LYS A 194 -1.28 12.31 -35.53
C LYS A 194 -1.05 11.87 -34.06
N PRO A 195 0.08 12.25 -33.43
CA PRO A 195 0.45 11.79 -32.09
C PRO A 195 -0.60 12.10 -31.02
N LEU A 196 -1.11 13.33 -30.98
CA LEU A 196 -2.10 13.76 -29.97
C LEU A 196 -3.36 12.89 -29.96
N GLY A 197 -3.97 12.69 -31.13
CA GLY A 197 -5.17 11.84 -31.27
C GLY A 197 -4.88 10.36 -30.95
N CYS A 198 -3.68 9.87 -31.30
CA CYS A 198 -3.26 8.53 -30.95
C CYS A 198 -3.15 8.33 -29.44
N PHE A 199 -2.45 9.24 -28.74
CA PHE A 199 -2.29 9.15 -27.29
C PHE A 199 -3.64 9.27 -26.58
N ALA A 200 -4.50 10.20 -26.98
CA ALA A 200 -5.84 10.34 -26.39
C ALA A 200 -6.63 9.02 -26.45
N LYS A 201 -6.65 8.36 -27.62
CA LYS A 201 -7.32 7.07 -27.82
C LYS A 201 -6.69 5.97 -26.96
N GLN A 202 -5.37 5.83 -27.00
CA GLN A 202 -4.66 4.78 -26.27
C GLN A 202 -4.78 4.95 -24.75
N LYS A 203 -4.65 6.17 -24.23
CA LYS A 203 -4.84 6.47 -22.79
C LYS A 203 -6.25 6.10 -22.33
N LEU A 204 -7.27 6.42 -23.11
CA LEU A 204 -8.65 6.03 -22.79
C LEU A 204 -8.81 4.49 -22.72
N GLN A 205 -8.26 3.77 -23.69
CA GLN A 205 -8.32 2.30 -23.72
C GLN A 205 -7.54 1.65 -22.56
N ARG A 206 -6.44 2.27 -22.13
CA ARG A 206 -5.57 1.76 -21.07
C ARG A 206 -6.00 2.16 -19.66
N LYS A 207 -6.92 3.12 -19.53
CA LYS A 207 -7.39 3.65 -18.25
C LYS A 207 -7.82 2.55 -17.25
N PRO A 208 -8.60 1.51 -17.62
CA PRO A 208 -8.96 0.45 -16.67
C PRO A 208 -7.74 -0.28 -16.09
N LEU A 209 -6.74 -0.60 -16.92
CA LEU A 209 -5.51 -1.27 -16.49
C LEU A 209 -4.65 -0.37 -15.60
N GLN A 210 -4.60 0.93 -15.90
CA GLN A 210 -3.92 1.91 -15.04
C GLN A 210 -4.59 2.01 -13.67
N ILE A 211 -5.93 2.07 -13.63
CA ILE A 211 -6.70 2.09 -12.38
C ILE A 211 -6.45 0.79 -11.60
N LEU A 212 -6.52 -0.37 -12.27
CA LEU A 212 -6.23 -1.66 -11.66
C LEU A 212 -4.83 -1.68 -11.04
N THR A 213 -3.81 -1.19 -11.76
CA THR A 213 -2.43 -1.13 -11.27
C THR A 213 -2.32 -0.30 -9.98
N VAL A 214 -2.85 0.92 -9.99
CA VAL A 214 -2.76 1.87 -8.88
C VAL A 214 -3.59 1.40 -7.67
N MET A 215 -4.81 0.91 -7.92
CA MET A 215 -5.68 0.42 -6.85
C MET A 215 -5.14 -0.85 -6.22
N SER A 216 -4.63 -1.79 -7.03
CA SER A 216 -3.99 -3.01 -6.52
C SER A 216 -2.76 -2.67 -5.68
N ASN A 217 -1.90 -1.75 -6.17
CA ASN A 217 -0.76 -1.28 -5.39
C ASN A 217 -1.20 -0.73 -4.03
N ARG A 218 -2.21 0.15 -4.02
CA ARG A 218 -2.67 0.80 -2.79
C ARG A 218 -3.26 -0.20 -1.80
N MET A 219 -4.10 -1.12 -2.26
CA MET A 219 -4.71 -2.13 -1.39
C MET A 219 -3.65 -3.11 -0.85
N CYS A 220 -2.74 -3.60 -1.70
CA CYS A 220 -1.68 -4.51 -1.29
C CYS A 220 -0.62 -3.83 -0.40
N SER A 221 -0.32 -2.54 -0.63
CA SER A 221 0.53 -1.75 0.25
C SER A 221 -0.05 -1.63 1.65
N ARG A 222 -1.36 -1.32 1.74
CA ARG A 222 -2.07 -1.29 3.02
C ARG A 222 -2.06 -2.67 3.67
N TYR A 223 -2.37 -3.72 2.90
CA TYR A 223 -2.38 -5.10 3.40
C TYR A 223 -1.03 -5.53 3.98
N SER A 224 0.05 -5.30 3.24
CA SER A 224 1.42 -5.60 3.67
C SER A 224 1.83 -4.83 4.93
N SER A 225 1.35 -3.58 5.10
CA SER A 225 1.74 -2.74 6.25
C SER A 225 0.88 -2.99 7.50
N LEU A 226 -0.40 -3.32 7.32
CA LEU A 226 -1.38 -3.39 8.41
C LEU A 226 -1.62 -4.83 8.88
N GLY A 227 -1.54 -5.81 7.96
CA GLY A 227 -1.97 -7.19 8.21
C GLY A 227 -3.48 -7.36 8.34
N ASP A 228 -3.90 -8.59 8.57
CA ASP A 228 -5.30 -9.04 8.48
C ASP A 228 -6.25 -8.28 9.42
N GLU A 229 -5.95 -8.26 10.73
CA GLU A 229 -6.83 -7.68 11.74
C GLU A 229 -7.06 -6.18 11.53
N LYS A 230 -5.99 -5.45 11.20
CA LYS A 230 -6.07 -4.00 11.00
C LYS A 230 -6.73 -3.64 9.67
N ILE A 231 -6.55 -4.42 8.61
CA ILE A 231 -7.29 -4.22 7.36
C ILE A 231 -8.79 -4.41 7.57
N ARG A 232 -9.17 -5.45 8.32
CA ARG A 232 -10.58 -5.69 8.70
C ARG A 232 -11.14 -4.48 9.44
N PHE A 233 -10.44 -4.01 10.47
CA PHE A 233 -10.84 -2.83 11.25
C PHE A 233 -10.91 -1.55 10.40
N SER A 234 -9.88 -1.27 9.60
CA SER A 234 -9.80 -0.12 8.69
C SER A 234 -10.96 -0.09 7.70
N ALA A 235 -11.28 -1.24 7.10
CA ALA A 235 -12.40 -1.37 6.17
C ALA A 235 -13.75 -1.13 6.89
N LEU A 236 -13.93 -1.71 8.08
CA LEU A 236 -15.13 -1.52 8.90
C LEU A 236 -15.38 -0.03 9.20
N VAL A 237 -14.34 0.66 9.69
CA VAL A 237 -14.40 2.10 9.97
C VAL A 237 -14.72 2.88 8.69
N THR A 238 -14.01 2.60 7.59
CA THR A 238 -14.18 3.31 6.32
C THR A 238 -15.61 3.18 5.78
N PHE A 239 -16.16 1.97 5.74
CA PHE A 239 -17.53 1.74 5.26
C PHE A 239 -18.57 2.36 6.21
N ALA A 240 -18.37 2.26 7.53
CA ALA A 240 -19.26 2.87 8.52
C ALA A 240 -19.33 4.40 8.38
N GLN A 241 -18.20 5.04 8.04
CA GLN A 241 -18.15 6.48 7.84
C GLN A 241 -18.68 6.94 6.48
N LYS A 242 -18.51 6.13 5.43
CA LYS A 242 -19.01 6.42 4.07
C LYS A 242 -20.50 6.11 3.91
N VAL A 243 -21.00 5.11 4.62
CA VAL A 243 -22.40 4.64 4.55
C VAL A 243 -22.97 4.46 5.97
N PRO A 244 -23.10 5.54 6.76
CA PRO A 244 -23.54 5.47 8.15
C PRO A 244 -24.99 5.00 8.33
N SER A 245 -25.78 4.92 7.26
CA SER A 245 -27.13 4.37 7.21
C SER A 245 -27.17 2.84 7.10
N ALA A 246 -26.06 2.19 6.74
CA ALA A 246 -25.99 0.73 6.62
C ALA A 246 -26.07 0.04 7.99
N GLU A 247 -26.42 -1.24 7.98
CA GLU A 247 -26.43 -2.08 9.18
C GLU A 247 -25.07 -2.77 9.36
N PHE A 248 -24.74 -3.13 10.61
CA PHE A 248 -23.47 -3.80 10.92
C PHE A 248 -23.28 -5.07 10.09
N LYS A 249 -24.34 -5.89 9.94
CA LYS A 249 -24.29 -7.16 9.20
C LYS A 249 -23.95 -6.96 7.71
N ASP A 250 -24.46 -5.89 7.09
CA ASP A 250 -24.15 -5.56 5.70
C ASP A 250 -22.67 -5.24 5.54
N ILE A 251 -22.14 -4.37 6.40
CA ILE A 251 -20.72 -3.98 6.36
C ILE A 251 -19.81 -5.15 6.74
N GLN A 252 -20.13 -5.88 7.80
CA GLN A 252 -19.34 -7.02 8.27
C GLN A 252 -19.11 -8.03 7.14
N SER A 253 -20.16 -8.38 6.41
CA SER A 253 -20.03 -9.34 5.30
C SER A 253 -19.11 -8.85 4.18
N ILE A 254 -19.12 -7.55 3.85
CA ILE A 254 -18.22 -6.95 2.85
C ILE A 254 -16.77 -6.97 3.37
N VAL A 255 -16.57 -6.64 4.64
CA VAL A 255 -15.26 -6.57 5.28
C VAL A 255 -14.62 -7.95 5.38
N GLU A 256 -15.40 -8.99 5.64
CA GLU A 256 -14.94 -10.39 5.70
C GLU A 256 -14.44 -10.91 4.35
N GLU A 257 -14.89 -10.33 3.24
CA GLU A 257 -14.38 -10.65 1.89
C GLU A 257 -13.00 -10.00 1.61
N CYS A 258 -12.66 -8.88 2.25
CA CYS A 258 -11.47 -8.09 1.91
C CYS A 258 -10.15 -8.83 2.19
N VAL A 259 -10.00 -9.42 3.37
CA VAL A 259 -8.74 -10.06 3.80
C VAL A 259 -8.42 -11.28 2.93
N PRO A 260 -9.35 -12.24 2.71
CA PRO A 260 -9.08 -13.39 1.83
C PRO A 260 -8.72 -12.97 0.41
N MET A 261 -9.40 -11.97 -0.15
CA MET A 261 -9.07 -11.42 -1.47
C MET A 261 -7.62 -10.92 -1.52
N LEU A 262 -7.22 -10.11 -0.55
CA LEU A 262 -5.89 -9.49 -0.53
C LEU A 262 -4.79 -10.52 -0.29
N ALA A 263 -5.00 -11.44 0.66
CA ALA A 263 -4.10 -12.56 0.92
C ALA A 263 -3.90 -13.42 -0.33
N LYS A 264 -5.00 -13.72 -1.04
CA LYS A 264 -4.99 -14.51 -2.27
C LYS A 264 -4.26 -13.79 -3.41
N CYS A 265 -4.56 -12.51 -3.65
CA CYS A 265 -4.16 -11.84 -4.88
C CYS A 265 -2.91 -10.97 -4.79
N CYS A 266 -2.53 -10.44 -3.62
CA CYS A 266 -1.36 -9.56 -3.52
C CYS A 266 -0.03 -10.29 -3.77
N ALA A 267 0.04 -11.57 -3.44
CA ALA A 267 1.17 -12.45 -3.76
C ALA A 267 0.91 -13.37 -4.98
N SER A 268 -0.24 -13.20 -5.65
CA SER A 268 -0.62 -14.09 -6.75
C SER A 268 0.23 -13.89 -7.99
N MET A 269 0.48 -15.00 -8.66
CA MET A 269 1.12 -15.09 -9.97
C MET A 269 0.09 -15.41 -11.07
N THR A 270 -1.21 -15.26 -10.78
CA THR A 270 -2.30 -15.38 -11.75
C THR A 270 -2.62 -14.00 -12.32
N ASP A 271 -2.73 -13.93 -13.64
CA ASP A 271 -2.87 -12.68 -14.41
C ASP A 271 -4.12 -11.86 -14.04
N ASN A 272 -5.25 -12.52 -13.81
CA ASN A 272 -6.55 -11.90 -13.61
C ASN A 272 -7.07 -11.99 -12.16
N CYS A 273 -6.25 -12.42 -11.19
CA CYS A 273 -6.69 -12.61 -9.80
C CYS A 273 -7.36 -11.35 -9.25
N MET A 274 -6.62 -10.24 -9.29
CA MET A 274 -7.07 -9.00 -8.68
C MET A 274 -8.27 -8.39 -9.43
N GLU A 275 -8.29 -8.48 -10.76
CA GLU A 275 -9.44 -8.03 -11.55
C GLU A 275 -10.73 -8.82 -11.23
N THR A 276 -10.60 -10.14 -11.08
CA THR A 276 -11.72 -11.04 -10.77
C THR A 276 -12.24 -10.79 -9.35
N GLU A 277 -11.36 -10.78 -8.35
CA GLU A 277 -11.77 -10.57 -6.96
C GLU A 277 -12.32 -9.17 -6.71
N ILE A 278 -11.72 -8.13 -7.31
CA ILE A 278 -12.29 -6.76 -7.26
C ILE A 278 -13.69 -6.76 -7.86
N SER A 279 -13.90 -7.43 -8.99
CA SER A 279 -15.21 -7.47 -9.63
C SER A 279 -16.26 -8.13 -8.76
N THR A 280 -15.90 -9.20 -8.06
CA THR A 280 -16.77 -9.87 -7.08
C THR A 280 -17.04 -8.98 -5.88
N HIS A 281 -16.01 -8.39 -5.28
CA HIS A 281 -16.12 -7.52 -4.12
C HIS A 281 -16.98 -6.28 -4.40
N VAL A 282 -16.76 -5.61 -5.54
CA VAL A 282 -17.57 -4.46 -5.96
C VAL A 282 -19.04 -4.84 -6.15
N LYS A 283 -19.34 -6.01 -6.73
CA LYS A 283 -20.72 -6.49 -6.85
C LYS A 283 -21.37 -6.71 -5.48
N SER A 284 -20.64 -7.27 -4.51
CA SER A 284 -21.11 -7.44 -3.13
C SER A 284 -21.42 -6.09 -2.49
N VAL A 285 -20.50 -5.13 -2.57
CA VAL A 285 -20.67 -3.75 -2.10
C VAL A 285 -21.90 -3.10 -2.73
N CYS A 286 -22.03 -3.18 -4.06
CA CYS A 286 -23.13 -2.57 -4.79
C CYS A 286 -24.48 -3.19 -4.43
N SER A 287 -24.56 -4.51 -4.29
CA SER A 287 -25.79 -5.20 -3.91
C SER A 287 -26.28 -4.80 -2.52
N LYS A 288 -25.35 -4.68 -1.55
CA LYS A 288 -25.70 -4.40 -0.14
C LYS A 288 -25.90 -2.91 0.14
N LEU A 289 -25.14 -2.03 -0.50
CA LEU A 289 -25.03 -0.63 -0.08
C LEU A 289 -25.66 0.39 -1.05
N SER A 290 -26.02 0.02 -2.29
CA SER A 290 -26.59 0.99 -3.25
C SER A 290 -27.93 1.57 -2.79
N SER A 291 -28.79 0.78 -2.14
CA SER A 291 -30.06 1.26 -1.59
C SER A 291 -29.89 2.11 -0.33
N LYS A 292 -28.71 2.06 0.30
CA LYS A 292 -28.39 2.77 1.55
C LYS A 292 -27.68 4.11 1.30
N SER A 293 -27.11 4.32 0.11
CA SER A 293 -26.38 5.53 -0.26
C SER A 293 -26.46 5.82 -1.76
N GLU A 294 -27.01 6.98 -2.11
CA GLU A 294 -27.06 7.47 -3.50
C GLU A 294 -25.66 7.58 -4.13
N LYS A 295 -24.64 7.97 -3.34
CA LYS A 295 -23.25 8.03 -3.82
C LYS A 295 -22.72 6.65 -4.19
N VAL A 296 -23.07 5.61 -3.43
CA VAL A 296 -22.71 4.23 -3.76
C VAL A 296 -23.45 3.80 -5.03
N ALA A 297 -24.76 4.04 -5.11
CA ALA A 297 -25.54 3.72 -6.31
C ALA A 297 -24.96 4.37 -7.56
N GLU A 298 -24.51 5.62 -7.47
CA GLU A 298 -23.85 6.32 -8.56
C GLU A 298 -22.50 5.67 -8.93
N CYS A 299 -21.66 5.30 -7.95
CA CYS A 299 -20.43 4.55 -8.20
C CYS A 299 -20.68 3.22 -8.91
N CYS A 300 -21.73 2.51 -8.52
CA CYS A 300 -22.11 1.19 -9.03
C CYS A 300 -22.65 1.16 -10.46
N LYS A 301 -22.88 2.32 -11.09
CA LYS A 301 -23.20 2.43 -12.54
C LYS A 301 -21.98 2.25 -13.44
N ARG A 302 -20.77 2.28 -12.88
CA ARG A 302 -19.50 2.20 -13.63
C ARG A 302 -19.06 0.75 -13.81
N SER A 303 -18.05 0.53 -14.67
CA SER A 303 -17.36 -0.77 -14.73
C SER A 303 -16.73 -1.13 -13.37
N PRO A 304 -16.52 -2.42 -13.02
CA PRO A 304 -16.10 -2.78 -11.67
C PRO A 304 -14.81 -2.09 -11.18
N ILE A 305 -13.81 -1.97 -12.06
CA ILE A 305 -12.54 -1.30 -11.74
C ILE A 305 -12.73 0.21 -11.51
N GLU A 306 -13.56 0.86 -12.33
CA GLU A 306 -13.88 2.29 -12.15
C GLU A 306 -14.79 2.53 -10.94
N ALA A 307 -15.69 1.60 -10.65
CA ALA A 307 -16.54 1.62 -9.46
C ALA A 307 -15.68 1.49 -8.19
N LEU A 308 -14.67 0.61 -8.17
CA LEU A 308 -13.72 0.54 -7.06
C LEU A 308 -13.03 1.88 -6.80
N LEU A 309 -12.50 2.53 -7.85
CA LEU A 309 -11.88 3.85 -7.71
C LEU A 309 -12.87 4.90 -7.20
N CYS A 310 -14.10 4.88 -7.71
CA CYS A 310 -15.18 5.77 -7.26
C CYS A 310 -15.48 5.57 -5.77
N LEU A 311 -15.76 4.33 -5.35
CA LEU A 311 -16.04 3.95 -3.96
C LEU A 311 -14.90 4.33 -3.02
N HIS A 312 -13.65 4.09 -3.45
CA HIS A 312 -12.44 4.46 -2.71
C HIS A 312 -12.33 5.99 -2.52
N SER A 313 -12.64 6.75 -3.57
CA SER A 313 -12.51 8.21 -3.59
C SER A 313 -13.72 8.95 -3.00
N MET A 314 -14.80 8.24 -2.68
CA MET A 314 -15.96 8.83 -2.03
C MET A 314 -15.56 9.53 -0.72
N PRO A 315 -16.02 10.78 -0.49
CA PRO A 315 -15.86 11.42 0.81
C PRO A 315 -16.70 10.69 1.86
N THR A 316 -16.38 10.91 3.13
CA THR A 316 -17.23 10.43 4.22
C THR A 316 -18.61 11.10 4.18
N ALA A 317 -19.61 10.42 4.72
CA ALA A 317 -20.96 10.97 4.78
C ALA A 317 -21.11 12.00 5.91
N ALA A 318 -22.23 12.72 5.91
CA ALA A 318 -22.61 13.54 7.05
C ALA A 318 -22.85 12.65 8.27
N SER A 319 -22.50 13.14 9.46
CA SER A 319 -22.68 12.39 10.70
C SER A 319 -24.16 12.27 11.02
N ILE A 320 -24.61 11.06 11.38
CA ILE A 320 -26.00 10.80 11.75
C ILE A 320 -26.16 10.91 13.27
N LYS A 321 -27.21 11.59 13.72
CA LYS A 321 -27.60 11.61 15.14
C LYS A 321 -28.33 10.31 15.47
N LEU A 322 -27.67 9.45 16.23
CA LEU A 322 -28.21 8.18 16.71
C LEU A 322 -28.14 8.14 18.24
N PRO A 323 -28.95 7.30 18.92
CA PRO A 323 -28.81 7.05 20.35
C PRO A 323 -27.39 6.65 20.74
N GLN A 324 -27.03 6.85 22.00
CA GLN A 324 -25.74 6.42 22.53
C GLN A 324 -25.58 4.90 22.30
N PRO A 325 -24.45 4.46 21.73
CA PRO A 325 -24.27 3.03 21.47
C PRO A 325 -24.11 2.27 22.78
N GLN A 326 -24.65 1.05 22.80
CA GLN A 326 -24.40 0.13 23.89
C GLN A 326 -22.90 -0.18 23.94
N ARG A 327 -22.33 -0.13 25.14
CA ARG A 327 -20.92 -0.41 25.37
C ARG A 327 -20.75 -1.88 25.71
N PRO A 328 -19.69 -2.54 25.21
CA PRO A 328 -19.37 -3.89 25.65
C PRO A 328 -19.18 -3.97 27.16
N THR A 329 -19.68 -5.03 27.79
CA THR A 329 -19.48 -5.31 29.22
C THR A 329 -18.03 -5.71 29.51
N ASN A 330 -17.63 -5.76 30.78
CA ASN A 330 -16.27 -6.17 31.11
C ASN A 330 -16.04 -7.66 30.77
N GLU A 331 -17.09 -8.47 30.90
CA GLU A 331 -17.12 -9.88 30.55
C GLU A 331 -16.97 -10.07 29.04
N GLU A 332 -17.68 -9.29 28.22
CA GLU A 332 -17.58 -9.33 26.76
C GLU A 332 -16.18 -8.95 26.27
N LEU A 333 -15.53 -7.96 26.91
CA LEU A 333 -14.20 -7.48 26.53
C LEU A 333 -13.07 -8.46 26.86
N CYS A 334 -13.28 -9.38 27.79
CA CYS A 334 -12.29 -10.43 28.13
C CYS A 334 -12.76 -11.84 27.74
N GLY A 335 -13.93 -11.98 27.12
CA GLY A 335 -14.51 -13.26 26.71
C GLY A 335 -14.14 -13.67 25.28
N ALA A 336 -14.64 -14.84 24.87
CA ALA A 336 -14.37 -15.41 23.54
C ALA A 336 -14.88 -14.52 22.37
N ASN A 337 -15.96 -13.76 22.60
CA ASN A 337 -16.56 -12.89 21.59
C ASN A 337 -15.97 -11.47 21.54
N LYS A 338 -14.85 -11.21 22.25
CA LYS A 338 -14.22 -9.88 22.37
C LYS A 338 -14.11 -9.15 21.03
N ASN A 339 -13.58 -9.80 19.99
CA ASN A 339 -13.35 -9.15 18.70
C ASN A 339 -14.65 -8.71 18.03
N LEU A 340 -15.71 -9.52 18.11
CA LEU A 340 -17.01 -9.19 17.55
C LEU A 340 -17.67 -8.01 18.28
N GLU A 341 -17.63 -7.99 19.62
CA GLU A 341 -18.21 -6.89 20.40
C GLU A 341 -17.42 -5.58 20.22
N MET A 342 -16.10 -5.68 20.06
CA MET A 342 -15.25 -4.55 19.69
C MET A 342 -15.57 -4.03 18.29
N ASP A 343 -15.75 -4.91 17.29
CA ASP A 343 -16.13 -4.53 15.93
C ASP A 343 -17.49 -3.82 15.92
N LYS A 344 -18.51 -4.37 16.60
CA LYS A 344 -19.83 -3.72 16.72
C LYS A 344 -19.73 -2.33 17.34
N TYR A 345 -18.97 -2.20 18.43
CA TYR A 345 -18.79 -0.92 19.09
C TYR A 345 -18.04 0.08 18.21
N ALA A 346 -16.98 -0.36 17.52
CA ALA A 346 -16.21 0.45 16.60
C ALA A 346 -17.05 0.94 15.41
N PHE A 347 -17.87 0.06 14.84
CA PHE A 347 -18.84 0.42 13.78
C PHE A 347 -19.80 1.52 14.25
N GLU A 348 -20.41 1.36 15.43
CA GLU A 348 -21.34 2.34 15.98
C GLU A 348 -20.66 3.68 16.30
N MET A 349 -19.40 3.65 16.75
CA MET A 349 -18.61 4.87 16.97
C MET A 349 -18.24 5.54 15.65
N ALA A 350 -17.79 4.78 14.65
CA ALA A 350 -17.36 5.29 13.36
C ALA A 350 -18.52 5.97 12.59
N ARG A 351 -19.70 5.34 12.53
CA ARG A 351 -20.88 5.92 11.83
C ARG A 351 -21.44 7.21 12.48
N ARG A 352 -21.14 7.44 13.77
CA ARG A 352 -21.46 8.69 14.49
C ARG A 352 -20.38 9.76 14.36
N ASN A 353 -19.15 9.36 14.05
CA ASN A 353 -17.97 10.23 13.96
C ASN A 353 -17.39 10.18 12.54
N THR A 354 -18.23 10.45 11.54
CA THR A 354 -17.87 10.32 10.12
C THR A 354 -16.78 11.28 9.64
N LYS A 355 -16.48 12.32 10.43
CA LYS A 355 -15.45 13.33 10.12
C LYS A 355 -14.09 13.04 10.74
N LEU A 356 -14.02 12.06 11.66
CA LEU A 356 -12.76 11.67 12.27
C LEU A 356 -12.00 10.78 11.28
N PRO A 357 -10.80 11.16 10.80
CA PRO A 357 -10.09 10.35 9.82
C PRO A 357 -9.71 8.97 10.39
N GLU A 358 -9.67 7.95 9.54
CA GLU A 358 -9.45 6.56 9.98
C GLU A 358 -8.11 6.37 10.73
N ALA A 359 -7.03 7.02 10.30
CA ALA A 359 -5.75 6.99 11.03
C ALA A 359 -5.85 7.45 12.51
N PHE A 360 -6.78 8.37 12.83
CA PHE A 360 -7.05 8.79 14.20
C PHE A 360 -7.92 7.77 14.95
N VAL A 361 -8.86 7.14 14.27
CA VAL A 361 -9.68 6.04 14.82
C VAL A 361 -8.79 4.84 15.16
N ASP A 362 -7.81 4.52 14.32
CA ASP A 362 -6.84 3.46 14.56
C ASP A 362 -6.04 3.68 15.84
N LYS A 363 -5.57 4.91 16.08
CA LYS A 363 -4.87 5.26 17.33
C LYS A 363 -5.75 5.03 18.56
N LEU A 364 -7.04 5.38 18.48
CA LEU A 364 -7.99 5.16 19.57
C LEU A 364 -8.24 3.67 19.79
N HIS A 365 -8.32 2.90 18.72
CA HIS A 365 -8.47 1.46 18.78
C HIS A 365 -7.26 0.77 19.39
N GLU A 366 -6.04 1.11 18.97
CA GLU A 366 -4.78 0.58 19.55
C GLU A 366 -4.69 0.90 21.05
N THR A 367 -5.04 2.12 21.45
CA THR A 367 -5.07 2.53 22.86
C THR A 367 -6.11 1.73 23.66
N SER A 368 -7.28 1.47 23.08
CA SER A 368 -8.31 0.62 23.69
C SER A 368 -7.83 -0.81 23.89
N LEU A 369 -7.26 -1.40 22.84
CA LEU A 369 -6.77 -2.77 22.85
C LEU A 369 -5.66 -2.96 23.88
N SER A 370 -4.74 -2.01 24.00
CA SER A 370 -3.68 -2.04 25.01
C SER A 370 -4.24 -2.08 26.45
N VAL A 371 -5.24 -1.23 26.75
CA VAL A 371 -5.90 -1.23 28.07
C VAL A 371 -6.66 -2.53 28.31
N ILE A 372 -7.42 -3.01 27.32
CA ILE A 372 -8.20 -4.24 27.44
C ILE A 372 -7.26 -5.44 27.66
N GLN A 373 -6.23 -5.60 26.83
CA GLN A 373 -5.27 -6.70 26.96
C GLN A 373 -4.55 -6.66 28.31
N GLY A 374 -4.07 -5.48 28.73
CA GLY A 374 -3.42 -5.33 30.04
C GLY A 374 -4.34 -5.63 31.22
N CYS A 375 -5.64 -5.32 31.12
CA CYS A 375 -6.59 -5.64 32.18
C CYS A 375 -7.10 -7.08 32.14
N CYS A 376 -7.30 -7.69 30.96
CA CYS A 376 -7.75 -9.07 30.87
C CYS A 376 -6.69 -10.08 31.32
N SER A 377 -5.41 -9.70 31.32
CA SER A 377 -4.32 -10.48 31.90
C SER A 377 -4.09 -10.23 33.39
N ALA A 378 -4.85 -9.33 34.02
CA ALA A 378 -4.72 -9.04 35.45
C ALA A 378 -5.43 -10.11 36.30
N GLN A 379 -5.02 -10.26 37.57
CA GLN A 379 -5.64 -11.19 38.52
C GLN A 379 -7.15 -10.94 38.70
N ASN A 380 -7.58 -9.68 38.59
CA ASN A 380 -9.00 -9.30 38.60
C ASN A 380 -9.30 -8.33 37.45
N SER A 381 -9.67 -8.91 36.31
CA SER A 381 -9.97 -8.17 35.08
C SER A 381 -11.11 -7.16 35.26
N ASN A 382 -12.15 -7.54 36.02
CA ASN A 382 -13.33 -6.69 36.25
C ASN A 382 -12.97 -5.43 37.04
N ALA A 383 -12.21 -5.57 38.13
CA ALA A 383 -11.73 -4.44 38.92
C ALA A 383 -10.78 -3.54 38.10
N CYS A 384 -9.89 -4.13 37.31
CA CYS A 384 -8.98 -3.37 36.43
C CYS A 384 -9.73 -2.53 35.40
N LEU A 385 -10.68 -3.13 34.67
CA LEU A 385 -11.48 -2.46 33.65
C LEU A 385 -12.37 -1.39 34.26
N THR A 386 -13.03 -1.67 35.38
CA THR A 386 -13.86 -0.69 36.10
C THR A 386 -13.08 0.57 36.46
N ARG A 387 -11.81 0.43 36.87
CA ARG A 387 -10.91 1.55 37.17
C ARG A 387 -10.40 2.27 35.92
N LYS A 388 -9.95 1.54 34.89
CA LYS A 388 -9.28 2.14 33.71
C LYS A 388 -10.23 2.69 32.66
N ARG A 389 -11.46 2.16 32.52
CA ARG A 389 -12.41 2.59 31.48
C ARG A 389 -12.77 4.09 31.55
N PRO A 390 -13.05 4.68 32.74
CA PRO A 390 -13.32 6.12 32.83
C PRO A 390 -12.11 6.98 32.44
N GLN A 391 -10.90 6.57 32.80
CA GLN A 391 -9.66 7.27 32.47
C GLN A 391 -9.42 7.27 30.95
N LEU A 392 -9.54 6.08 30.34
CA LEU A 392 -9.45 5.91 28.89
C LEU A 392 -10.48 6.77 28.15
N ARG A 393 -11.73 6.79 28.65
CA ARG A 393 -12.80 7.62 28.07
C ARG A 393 -12.44 9.10 28.07
N ASN A 394 -11.94 9.63 29.19
CA ASN A 394 -11.59 11.05 29.28
C ASN A 394 -10.46 11.41 28.30
N GLN A 395 -9.45 10.54 28.18
CA GLN A 395 -8.37 10.70 27.20
C GLN A 395 -8.91 10.68 25.75
N MET A 396 -9.81 9.73 25.43
CA MET A 396 -10.43 9.64 24.11
C MET A 396 -11.28 10.85 23.77
N VAL A 397 -12.07 11.37 24.71
CA VAL A 397 -12.90 12.55 24.49
C VAL A 397 -12.03 13.77 24.17
N LYS A 398 -10.93 13.97 24.93
CA LYS A 398 -9.94 15.03 24.64
C LYS A 398 -9.38 14.87 23.22
N PHE A 399 -8.86 13.67 22.92
CA PHE A 399 -8.24 13.36 21.63
C PHE A 399 -9.20 13.57 20.45
N ILE A 400 -10.45 13.09 20.55
CA ILE A 400 -11.45 13.23 19.49
C ILE A 400 -11.80 14.70 19.28
N ALA A 401 -11.92 15.49 20.35
CA ALA A 401 -12.22 16.93 20.24
C ALA A 401 -11.10 17.67 19.49
N GLU A 402 -9.84 17.38 19.82
CA GLU A 402 -8.67 18.00 19.19
C GLU A 402 -8.49 17.56 17.74
N ALA A 403 -8.67 16.26 17.45
CA ALA A 403 -8.62 15.74 16.09
C ALA A 403 -9.74 16.34 15.22
N ASN A 404 -10.94 16.50 15.77
CA ASN A 404 -12.05 17.15 15.08
C ASN A 404 -11.83 18.66 14.89
N GLU A 405 -11.19 19.36 15.83
CA GLU A 405 -10.80 20.77 15.65
C GLU A 405 -9.82 20.90 14.48
N LEU A 406 -8.72 20.13 14.51
CA LEU A 406 -7.68 20.17 13.48
C LEU A 406 -8.21 19.77 12.10
N CYS A 407 -8.79 18.58 11.98
CA CYS A 407 -9.24 18.04 10.70
C CYS A 407 -10.55 18.68 10.23
N GLY A 408 -11.39 19.17 11.14
CA GLY A 408 -12.60 19.90 10.79
C GLY A 408 -12.28 21.24 10.13
N ASP A 409 -11.32 21.99 10.68
CA ASP A 409 -10.87 23.24 10.08
C ASP A 409 -10.15 23.01 8.75
N TYR A 410 -9.26 22.01 8.68
CA TYR A 410 -8.55 21.66 7.44
C TYR A 410 -9.51 21.34 6.29
N ASN A 411 -10.56 20.56 6.56
CA ASN A 411 -11.54 20.19 5.53
C ASN A 411 -12.54 21.31 5.18
N LYS A 412 -12.58 22.40 5.96
CA LYS A 412 -13.52 23.51 5.77
C LYS A 412 -12.91 24.70 5.04
N PHE A 413 -11.62 24.97 5.25
CA PHE A 413 -10.96 26.19 4.76
C PHE A 413 -9.90 25.87 3.69
N THR A 414 -9.54 26.86 2.89
CA THR A 414 -8.35 26.75 2.03
C THR A 414 -7.11 26.57 2.89
N PHE A 415 -6.05 25.97 2.34
CA PHE A 415 -4.83 25.69 3.12
C PHE A 415 -4.23 26.95 3.77
N THR A 416 -4.24 28.08 3.06
CA THR A 416 -3.74 29.36 3.57
C THR A 416 -4.60 29.92 4.70
N GLU A 417 -5.93 29.82 4.59
CA GLU A 417 -6.86 30.27 5.63
C GLU A 417 -6.81 29.36 6.85
N PHE A 418 -6.75 28.04 6.64
CA PHE A 418 -6.54 27.05 7.69
C PHE A 418 -5.26 27.37 8.51
N LYS A 419 -4.13 27.64 7.86
CA LYS A 419 -2.88 28.02 8.56
C LYS A 419 -3.02 29.28 9.39
N LYS A 420 -3.71 30.31 8.90
CA LYS A 420 -3.99 31.54 9.67
C LYS A 420 -4.81 31.25 10.93
N ARG A 421 -5.88 30.45 10.79
CA ARG A 421 -6.73 30.05 11.93
C ARG A 421 -5.96 29.20 12.93
N LEU A 422 -5.18 28.25 12.45
CA LEU A 422 -4.31 27.41 13.27
C LEU A 422 -3.30 28.26 14.06
N ASN A 423 -2.67 29.24 13.44
CA ASN A 423 -1.79 30.20 14.13
C ASN A 423 -2.53 30.98 15.24
N ASN A 424 -3.76 31.43 14.98
CA ASN A 424 -4.58 32.12 15.97
C ASN A 424 -5.01 31.22 17.14
N ILE A 425 -5.21 29.92 16.90
CA ILE A 425 -5.53 28.95 17.95
C ILE A 425 -4.28 28.66 18.80
N LEU A 426 -3.13 28.39 18.15
CA LEU A 426 -1.89 28.05 18.84
C LEU A 426 -1.31 29.22 19.64
N SER A 427 -1.39 30.44 19.13
CA SER A 427 -0.98 31.65 19.87
C SER A 427 -1.75 31.89 21.16
N LYS A 428 -2.98 31.36 21.27
CA LYS A 428 -3.77 31.40 22.52
C LYS A 428 -3.45 30.25 23.46
N LYS A 429 -3.05 29.09 22.93
CA LYS A 429 -2.74 27.87 23.72
C LYS A 429 -1.32 27.88 24.28
N VAL A 430 -0.36 28.52 23.59
CA VAL A 430 1.04 28.60 24.03
C VAL A 430 1.28 29.97 24.69
N PRO A 431 1.58 30.05 26.00
CA PRO A 431 1.91 31.32 26.65
C PRO A 431 3.34 31.77 26.28
N LYS A 432 3.49 32.99 25.74
CA LYS A 432 4.79 33.61 25.36
C LYS A 432 5.70 32.75 24.45
N PRO A 433 5.23 32.22 23.31
CA PRO A 433 6.10 31.55 22.37
C PRO A 433 7.04 32.57 21.74
N ALA A 434 8.33 32.23 21.63
CA ALA A 434 9.19 32.94 20.69
C ALA A 434 8.60 32.77 19.26
N PRO A 435 8.61 33.82 18.40
CA PRO A 435 7.92 33.77 17.10
C PRO A 435 8.33 32.61 16.19
N ASN A 436 9.58 32.16 16.28
CA ASN A 436 10.10 31.00 15.57
C ASN A 436 9.41 29.69 16.01
N VAL A 437 9.18 29.50 17.32
CA VAL A 437 8.55 28.29 17.87
C VAL A 437 7.07 28.19 17.47
N LEU A 438 6.34 29.31 17.45
CA LEU A 438 4.95 29.32 17.01
C LEU A 438 4.85 28.97 15.52
N GLY A 439 5.74 29.54 14.68
CA GLY A 439 5.79 29.24 13.26
C GLY A 439 6.06 27.76 12.98
N GLU A 440 7.07 27.18 13.63
CA GLU A 440 7.39 25.76 13.53
C GLU A 440 6.21 24.86 13.92
N LEU A 441 5.52 25.18 15.02
CA LEU A 441 4.35 24.42 15.47
C LEU A 441 3.18 24.52 14.48
N VAL A 442 2.96 25.69 13.88
CA VAL A 442 1.94 25.86 12.83
C VAL A 442 2.28 25.00 11.62
N GLU A 443 3.54 24.97 11.16
CA GLU A 443 3.95 24.13 10.04
C GLU A 443 3.81 22.64 10.35
N GLU A 444 4.23 22.20 11.54
CA GLU A 444 4.12 20.81 11.95
C GLU A 444 2.66 20.34 11.94
N ARG A 445 1.77 21.13 12.55
CA ARG A 445 0.34 20.83 12.63
C ARG A 445 -0.35 20.91 11.27
N ALA A 446 0.08 21.85 10.42
CA ALA A 446 -0.46 21.97 9.08
C ALA A 446 -0.03 20.80 8.19
N ASN A 447 1.21 20.33 8.34
CA ASN A 447 1.70 19.14 7.65
C ASN A 447 0.98 17.87 8.12
N LEU A 448 0.76 17.71 9.44
CA LEU A 448 -0.05 16.61 9.96
C LEU A 448 -1.45 16.61 9.35
N ALA A 449 -2.09 17.78 9.29
CA ALA A 449 -3.44 17.90 8.74
C ALA A 449 -3.48 17.58 7.24
N SER A 450 -2.55 18.11 6.45
CA SER A 450 -2.54 17.91 4.99
C SER A 450 -2.34 16.46 4.58
N THR A 451 -1.64 15.67 5.39
CA THR A 451 -1.41 14.25 5.13
C THR A 451 -2.44 13.34 5.80
N CYS A 452 -2.84 13.64 7.03
CA CYS A 452 -3.55 12.68 7.90
C CYS A 452 -5.03 12.99 8.12
N CYS A 453 -5.52 14.17 7.72
CA CYS A 453 -6.95 14.49 7.78
C CYS A 453 -7.74 14.03 6.53
N SER A 454 -7.09 13.35 5.58
CA SER A 454 -7.75 12.80 4.40
C SER A 454 -8.36 11.41 4.69
N VAL A 455 -9.44 11.08 3.98
CA VAL A 455 -10.14 9.78 4.12
C VAL A 455 -9.23 8.60 3.79
N ASN A 456 -8.25 8.81 2.92
CA ASN A 456 -7.34 7.78 2.42
C ASN A 456 -5.90 8.03 2.90
N ALA A 457 -5.76 8.57 4.12
CA ALA A 457 -4.49 8.89 4.72
C ALA A 457 -3.52 7.69 4.69
N PRO A 458 -2.21 7.92 4.54
CA PRO A 458 -1.19 6.87 4.57
C PRO A 458 -1.04 6.34 6.00
N PRO A 459 -1.46 5.08 6.29
CA PRO A 459 -1.56 4.60 7.66
C PRO A 459 -0.23 4.55 8.42
N VAL A 460 0.89 4.17 7.78
CA VAL A 460 2.18 4.04 8.46
C VAL A 460 2.74 5.41 8.82
N TYR A 461 2.78 6.31 7.85
CA TYR A 461 3.22 7.69 8.06
C TYR A 461 2.34 8.40 9.09
N CYS A 462 1.01 8.28 8.97
CA CYS A 462 0.11 8.96 9.88
C CYS A 462 0.14 8.38 11.29
N LYS A 463 0.33 7.06 11.45
CA LYS A 463 0.52 6.47 12.77
C LYS A 463 1.70 7.12 13.52
N GLU A 464 2.85 7.26 12.86
CA GLU A 464 4.04 7.88 13.47
C GLU A 464 3.81 9.36 13.75
N LYS A 465 3.23 10.10 12.80
CA LYS A 465 2.97 11.55 12.96
C LYS A 465 1.90 11.86 13.99
N ILE A 466 0.86 11.03 14.10
CA ILE A 466 -0.17 11.15 15.15
C ILE A 466 0.45 10.84 16.52
N LYS A 467 1.40 9.90 16.62
CA LYS A 467 2.09 9.65 17.88
C LYS A 467 2.92 10.86 18.32
N THR A 468 3.80 11.38 17.45
CA THR A 468 4.70 12.49 17.82
C THR A 468 3.97 13.83 17.92
N GLY A 469 3.04 14.11 17.00
CA GLY A 469 2.32 15.37 16.95
C GLY A 469 1.28 15.52 18.06
N ILE A 470 0.94 14.46 18.80
CA ILE A 470 -0.10 14.50 19.84
C ILE A 470 0.47 14.39 21.26
N GLU A 471 1.68 13.86 21.44
CA GLU A 471 2.38 13.89 22.73
C GLU A 471 2.67 15.33 23.21
N HIS A 472 2.51 16.33 22.33
CA HIS A 472 2.58 17.77 22.61
C HIS A 472 1.23 18.52 22.50
N MET A 473 0.08 17.83 22.69
CA MET A 473 -1.27 18.44 22.88
C MET A 473 -1.77 18.31 24.32
#